data_AF-A0A023GNA9-F1
#
_entry.id   AF-A0A023GNA9-F1
#
_cell.length_a   1.000
_cell.length_b   1.000
_cell.length_c   1.000
_cell.angle_alpha   90.00
_cell.angle_beta   90.00
_cell.angle_gamma   90.00
#
_symmetry.space_group_name_H-M   'P 1'
#
loop_
_entity.id
_entity.type
_entity.pdbx_description
1 polymer ?
#
loop_
_entity_poly.entity_id
_entity_poly.type
_entity_poly.pdbx_seq_one_letter_code
_entity_poly.pdbx_strand_id
1 'polypeptide(L)'
;MWLSLIGAMLCVFVMFIMNWQTALITFAVVLGLYIYISYRKPDVNWGSSTQAQIYKDALNSVYRLQMVQEHVKNYRPQILVLTGDPSHRPPLVDFAYSITKKLSLLVCGNVTPHRLTYRSRTALNNRANAWLERRKIKAFYTLIRDEDFTHGVRSMLQSVGLGKLRPNVVMIGYKSDWQTCDPQDVLKYFNVIHDVLDLYMSVCILRLPDGHDYSEYADQDSQLLAAVNGKKTDMLAIPGGGIERENSSGAFPRNISSAQLSMGGSSREPSPPSTPHMLRAAQGNSAAERAPLAEPELVPTSVVVNLPPQEPPNDEPKEMPQSINQFLRKQRKGTIDVWWLYDDGGLTMLIPYLLTTRNNWSGCKLRVFSLANKKEELDREQRNMASLLSKFRIEYSDVTVIPDIVRPPAESSKREFEELIRKCAGRTTARWSTTRSRSPTPRCSRSRTRHTATYVFVNCYRNIPRMQRWSQ
;
A
#
# COMPACT_ATOMS: atom_id res chain seq x y z
N MET A 1 36.85 -21.15 -6.23
CA MET A 1 37.03 -20.41 -4.96
C MET A 1 38.18 -20.95 -4.11
N TRP A 2 38.37 -22.26 -4.01
CA TRP A 2 39.45 -22.86 -3.21
C TRP A 2 40.88 -22.48 -3.65
N LEU A 3 41.14 -22.39 -4.97
CA LEU A 3 42.45 -21.98 -5.48
C LEU A 3 42.84 -20.54 -5.07
N SER A 4 41.88 -19.61 -5.10
CA SER A 4 42.09 -18.23 -4.67
C SER A 4 42.30 -18.11 -3.16
N LEU A 5 41.62 -18.95 -2.37
CA LEU A 5 41.81 -19.01 -0.92
C LEU A 5 43.21 -19.53 -0.56
N ILE A 6 43.64 -20.62 -1.21
CA ILE A 6 44.98 -21.18 -1.01
C ILE A 6 46.05 -20.18 -1.44
N GLY A 7 45.86 -19.51 -2.58
CA GLY A 7 46.78 -18.46 -3.04
C GLY A 7 46.87 -17.27 -2.08
N ALA A 8 45.74 -16.83 -1.53
CA ALA A 8 45.72 -15.76 -0.53
C ALA A 8 46.44 -16.18 0.76
N MET A 9 46.18 -17.39 1.26
CA MET A 9 46.86 -17.92 2.45
C MET A 9 48.37 -18.05 2.24
N LEU A 10 48.81 -18.52 1.07
CA LEU A 10 50.22 -18.64 0.72
C LEU A 10 50.89 -17.26 0.61
N CYS A 11 50.20 -16.27 0.03
CA CYS A 11 50.68 -14.88 -0.05
C CYS A 11 50.89 -14.27 1.33
N VAL A 12 49.91 -14.44 2.24
CA VAL A 12 50.02 -13.97 3.63
C VAL A 12 51.18 -14.70 4.35
N PHE A 13 51.33 -16.00 4.15
CA PHE A 13 52.41 -16.78 4.77
C PHE A 13 53.80 -16.31 4.35
N VAL A 14 54.04 -16.10 3.05
CA VAL A 14 55.33 -15.59 2.53
C VAL A 14 55.61 -14.17 3.04
N MET A 15 54.58 -13.33 3.14
CA MET A 15 54.70 -11.97 3.68
C MET A 15 55.18 -11.94 5.14
N PHE A 16 54.71 -12.87 5.98
CA PHE A 16 55.19 -13.02 7.36
C PHE A 16 56.61 -13.59 7.45
N ILE A 17 57.00 -14.49 6.53
CA ILE A 17 58.36 -15.05 6.48
C ILE A 17 59.40 -13.97 6.15
N MET A 18 59.10 -13.05 5.22
CA MET A 18 60.06 -12.02 4.83
C MET A 18 60.29 -10.98 5.92
N ASN A 19 59.23 -10.37 6.46
CA ASN A 19 59.35 -9.41 7.56
C ASN A 19 58.00 -9.29 8.30
N TRP A 20 57.95 -9.88 9.49
CA TRP A 20 56.74 -9.91 10.32
C TRP A 20 56.32 -8.52 10.84
N GLN A 21 57.26 -7.59 11.04
CA GLN A 21 56.97 -6.24 11.57
C GLN A 21 56.24 -5.40 10.52
N THR A 22 56.75 -5.36 9.29
CA THR A 22 56.11 -4.61 8.19
C THR A 22 54.80 -5.27 7.75
N ALA A 23 54.70 -6.60 7.84
CA ALA A 23 53.46 -7.33 7.61
C ALA A 23 52.36 -6.91 8.59
N LEU A 24 52.67 -6.81 9.88
CA LEU A 24 51.69 -6.41 10.90
C LEU A 24 51.24 -4.95 10.72
N ILE A 25 52.16 -4.04 10.39
CA ILE A 25 51.84 -2.63 10.09
C ILE A 25 50.91 -2.51 8.88
N THR A 26 51.20 -3.23 7.79
CA THR A 26 50.37 -3.18 6.58
C THR A 26 48.97 -3.76 6.82
N PHE A 27 48.84 -4.86 7.58
CA PHE A 27 47.54 -5.35 8.02
C PHE A 27 46.78 -4.33 8.87
N ALA A 28 47.46 -3.64 9.80
CA ALA A 28 46.85 -2.59 10.62
C ALA A 28 46.36 -1.40 9.77
N VAL A 29 47.14 -0.98 8.76
CA VAL A 29 46.74 0.10 7.83
C VAL A 29 45.54 -0.33 6.97
N VAL A 30 45.55 -1.54 6.42
CA VAL A 30 44.44 -2.07 5.61
C VAL A 30 43.17 -2.21 6.45
N LEU A 31 43.29 -2.74 7.68
CA LEU A 31 42.15 -2.86 8.60
C LEU A 31 41.63 -1.49 9.02
N GLY A 32 42.51 -0.52 9.31
CA GLY A 32 42.15 0.86 9.62
C GLY A 32 41.40 1.53 8.47
N LEU A 33 41.89 1.36 7.24
CA LEU A 33 41.25 1.90 6.03
C LEU A 33 39.90 1.21 5.75
N TYR A 34 39.81 -0.10 5.97
CA TYR A 34 38.57 -0.86 5.88
C TYR A 34 37.53 -0.37 6.89
N ILE A 35 37.91 -0.22 8.17
CA ILE A 35 37.04 0.30 9.22
C ILE A 35 36.62 1.75 8.90
N TYR A 36 37.56 2.58 8.44
CA TYR A 36 37.29 3.96 8.06
C TYR A 36 36.22 4.05 6.95
N ILE A 37 36.37 3.28 5.86
CA ILE A 37 35.40 3.23 4.77
C ILE A 37 34.06 2.67 5.24
N SER A 38 34.08 1.60 6.03
CA SER A 38 32.86 0.95 6.56
C SER A 38 32.06 1.88 7.48
N TYR A 39 32.73 2.72 8.27
CA TYR A 39 32.09 3.64 9.21
C TYR A 39 31.61 4.94 8.54
N ARG A 40 32.41 5.52 7.62
CA ARG A 40 32.07 6.79 6.96
C ARG A 40 30.97 6.65 5.91
N LYS A 41 30.82 5.48 5.27
CA LYS A 41 29.89 5.23 4.16
C LYS A 41 29.76 6.45 3.22
N PRO A 42 30.84 6.90 2.58
CA PRO A 42 30.78 8.10 1.75
C PRO A 42 29.80 7.89 0.61
N ASP A 43 28.80 8.79 0.50
CA ASP A 43 27.84 8.80 -0.60
C ASP A 43 28.56 9.27 -1.88
N VAL A 44 29.18 8.32 -2.58
CA VAL A 44 29.84 8.55 -3.87
C VAL A 44 28.83 8.48 -5.01
N ASN A 45 28.90 9.46 -5.92
CA ASN A 45 27.98 9.71 -7.03
C ASN A 45 28.15 8.79 -8.25
N TRP A 46 29.17 7.93 -8.28
CA TRP A 46 29.45 7.01 -9.41
C TRP A 46 28.78 5.64 -9.30
N GLY A 47 27.75 5.51 -8.45
CA GLY A 47 27.11 4.24 -8.15
C GLY A 47 27.96 3.42 -7.18
N SER A 48 27.31 2.80 -6.18
CA SER A 48 28.03 1.96 -5.24
C SER A 48 28.11 0.53 -5.77
N SER A 49 29.30 -0.07 -5.83
CA SER A 49 29.45 -1.51 -6.12
C SER A 49 28.61 -2.37 -5.17
N THR A 50 28.35 -1.89 -3.96
CA THR A 50 27.47 -2.56 -2.99
C THR A 50 25.99 -2.52 -3.41
N GLN A 51 25.51 -1.41 -3.98
CA GLN A 51 24.15 -1.31 -4.52
C GLN A 51 23.95 -2.24 -5.72
N ALA A 52 24.95 -2.32 -6.61
CA ALA A 52 24.92 -3.25 -7.74
C ALA A 52 24.84 -4.72 -7.28
N GLN A 53 25.58 -5.07 -6.23
CA GLN A 53 25.55 -6.41 -5.65
C GLN A 53 24.20 -6.71 -4.99
N ILE A 54 23.63 -5.78 -4.21
CA ILE A 54 22.29 -5.93 -3.59
C ILE A 54 21.22 -6.21 -4.64
N TYR A 55 21.25 -5.47 -5.76
CA TYR A 55 20.31 -5.68 -6.85
C TYR A 55 20.43 -7.08 -7.46
N LYS A 56 21.66 -7.53 -7.74
CA LYS A 56 21.93 -8.88 -8.27
C LYS A 56 21.47 -9.97 -7.30
N ASP A 57 21.74 -9.79 -6.01
CA ASP A 57 21.35 -10.74 -4.98
C ASP A 57 19.81 -10.81 -4.87
N ALA A 58 19.12 -9.67 -4.85
CA ALA A 58 17.67 -9.60 -4.84
C ALA A 58 17.06 -10.30 -6.07
N LEU A 59 17.56 -10.01 -7.28
CA LEU A 59 17.08 -10.63 -8.52
C LEU A 59 17.26 -12.16 -8.49
N ASN A 60 18.43 -12.63 -8.09
CA ASN A 60 18.70 -14.06 -7.95
C ASN A 60 17.81 -14.72 -6.89
N SER A 61 17.52 -14.05 -5.78
CA SER A 61 16.58 -14.54 -4.76
C SER A 61 15.16 -14.68 -5.31
N VAL A 62 14.66 -13.71 -6.08
CA VAL A 62 13.33 -13.79 -6.70
C VAL A 62 13.27 -14.90 -7.74
N TYR A 63 14.31 -15.04 -8.56
CA TYR A 63 14.40 -16.12 -9.54
C TYR A 63 14.41 -17.51 -8.89
N ARG A 64 15.18 -17.69 -7.81
CA ARG A 64 15.16 -18.93 -7.02
C ARG A 64 13.78 -19.22 -6.43
N LEU A 65 13.08 -18.19 -5.96
CA LEU A 65 11.72 -18.34 -5.43
C LEU A 65 10.75 -18.86 -6.50
N GLN A 66 10.92 -18.47 -7.77
CA GLN A 66 10.07 -18.94 -8.87
C GLN A 66 10.16 -20.45 -9.09
N MET A 67 11.31 -21.07 -8.83
CA MET A 67 11.54 -22.51 -9.00
C MET A 67 10.96 -23.36 -7.86
N VAL A 68 10.69 -22.78 -6.69
CA VAL A 68 10.20 -23.51 -5.51
C VAL A 68 8.72 -23.84 -5.68
N GLN A 69 8.33 -25.10 -5.48
CA GLN A 69 6.92 -25.52 -5.56
C GLN A 69 6.08 -24.94 -4.42
N GLU A 70 4.84 -24.58 -4.73
CA GLU A 70 3.90 -24.04 -3.75
C GLU A 70 3.29 -25.18 -2.94
N HIS A 71 3.42 -25.12 -1.62
CA HIS A 71 2.81 -26.08 -0.71
C HIS A 71 1.90 -25.33 0.26
N VAL A 72 0.74 -25.92 0.57
CA VAL A 72 -0.25 -25.33 1.49
C VAL A 72 0.34 -25.02 2.88
N LYS A 73 1.32 -25.83 3.34
CA LYS A 73 2.11 -25.62 4.58
C LYS A 73 2.89 -24.31 4.59
N ASN A 74 3.28 -23.84 3.41
CA ASN A 74 4.16 -22.69 3.22
C ASN A 74 3.38 -21.45 2.77
N TYR A 75 2.05 -21.47 2.84
CA TYR A 75 1.25 -20.31 2.50
C TYR A 75 1.65 -19.11 3.36
N ARG A 76 1.89 -17.97 2.71
CA ARG A 76 2.18 -16.69 3.37
C ARG A 76 1.19 -15.65 2.88
N PRO A 77 0.51 -14.90 3.77
CA PRO A 77 -0.35 -13.81 3.36
C PRO A 77 0.51 -12.66 2.86
N GLN A 78 0.47 -12.42 1.55
CA GLN A 78 1.07 -11.29 0.85
C GLN A 78 -0.02 -10.26 0.62
N ILE A 79 0.03 -9.13 1.33
CA ILE A 79 -1.10 -8.21 1.43
C ILE A 79 -0.87 -6.99 0.53
N LEU A 80 -1.84 -6.71 -0.35
CA LEU A 80 -2.01 -5.42 -1.00
C LEU A 80 -3.07 -4.63 -0.23
N VAL A 81 -2.68 -3.52 0.35
CA VAL A 81 -3.56 -2.66 1.14
C VAL A 81 -3.97 -1.45 0.32
N LEU A 82 -5.27 -1.24 0.12
CA LEU A 82 -5.78 -0.04 -0.56
C LEU A 82 -5.87 1.12 0.44
N THR A 83 -4.73 1.78 0.65
CA THR A 83 -4.59 2.86 1.65
C THR A 83 -4.89 4.24 1.06
N GLY A 84 -4.72 4.41 -0.26
CA GLY A 84 -4.45 5.74 -0.80
C GLY A 84 -3.06 6.19 -0.34
N ASP A 85 -2.93 7.46 0.06
CA ASP A 85 -1.71 7.90 0.75
C ASP A 85 -1.58 7.15 2.10
N PRO A 86 -0.45 6.47 2.37
CA PRO A 86 -0.23 5.77 3.65
C PRO A 86 -0.43 6.65 4.88
N SER A 87 -0.18 7.96 4.77
CA SER A 87 -0.36 8.92 5.87
C SER A 87 -1.83 9.21 6.19
N HIS A 88 -2.76 9.01 5.25
CA HIS A 88 -4.19 9.25 5.49
C HIS A 88 -4.86 8.12 6.27
N ARG A 89 -4.39 6.87 6.12
CA ARG A 89 -4.99 5.70 6.78
C ARG A 89 -3.99 4.86 7.60
N PRO A 90 -3.30 5.47 8.59
CA PRO A 90 -2.28 4.79 9.39
C PRO A 90 -2.73 3.48 10.06
N PRO A 91 -3.94 3.37 10.65
CA PRO A 91 -4.37 2.14 11.33
C PRO A 91 -4.50 0.95 10.38
N LEU A 92 -4.88 1.20 9.12
CA LEU A 92 -5.02 0.15 8.11
C LEU A 92 -3.66 -0.46 7.76
N VAL A 93 -2.64 0.38 7.60
CA VAL A 93 -1.25 -0.04 7.35
C VAL A 93 -0.70 -0.81 8.54
N ASP A 94 -0.91 -0.32 9.77
CA ASP A 94 -0.39 -0.97 10.99
C ASP A 94 -1.01 -2.34 11.23
N PHE A 95 -2.31 -2.45 10.99
CA PHE A 95 -3.01 -3.71 11.13
C PHE A 95 -2.47 -4.73 10.11
N ALA A 96 -2.34 -4.32 8.84
CA ALA A 96 -1.73 -5.16 7.81
C ALA A 96 -0.29 -5.57 8.16
N TYR A 97 0.50 -4.64 8.71
CA TYR A 97 1.86 -4.92 9.15
C TYR A 97 1.93 -5.84 10.37
N SER A 98 0.93 -5.79 11.26
CA SER A 98 0.83 -6.72 12.40
C SER A 98 0.68 -8.17 11.92
N ILE A 99 0.00 -8.38 10.80
CA ILE A 99 -0.17 -9.69 10.16
C ILE A 99 1.13 -10.13 9.48
N THR A 100 1.73 -9.28 8.63
CA THR A 100 2.90 -9.66 7.80
C THR A 100 4.24 -9.63 8.55
N LYS A 101 4.40 -8.79 9.58
CA LYS A 101 5.57 -8.58 10.47
C LYS A 101 6.92 -8.93 9.85
N LYS A 102 7.30 -8.26 8.76
CA LYS A 102 8.58 -8.41 8.03
C LYS A 102 8.84 -9.78 7.39
N LEU A 103 7.88 -10.71 7.46
CA LEU A 103 8.00 -12.07 6.92
C LEU A 103 7.31 -12.24 5.55
N SER A 104 6.33 -11.39 5.25
CA SER A 104 5.57 -11.42 4.01
C SER A 104 5.61 -10.07 3.29
N LEU A 105 5.30 -10.10 2.00
CA LEU A 105 5.12 -8.92 1.18
C LEU A 105 3.95 -8.08 1.69
N LEU A 106 4.19 -6.78 1.84
CA LEU A 106 3.17 -5.78 2.13
C LEU A 106 3.32 -4.66 1.09
N VAL A 107 2.26 -4.35 0.36
CA VAL A 107 2.23 -3.27 -0.62
C VAL A 107 1.10 -2.30 -0.29
N CYS A 108 1.40 -1.01 -0.22
CA CYS A 108 0.42 0.07 -0.07
C CYS A 108 0.07 0.60 -1.45
N GLY A 109 -1.19 0.46 -1.83
CA GLY A 109 -1.73 0.87 -3.12
C GLY A 109 -2.41 2.23 -3.04
N ASN A 110 -2.01 3.15 -3.91
CA ASN A 110 -2.66 4.43 -4.11
C ASN A 110 -3.13 4.58 -5.56
N VAL A 111 -4.39 4.96 -5.75
CA VAL A 111 -5.00 5.25 -7.05
C VAL A 111 -5.35 6.73 -7.07
N THR A 112 -4.79 7.47 -8.02
CA THR A 112 -5.01 8.91 -8.15
C THR A 112 -5.58 9.24 -9.54
N PRO A 113 -6.69 10.00 -9.61
CA PRO A 113 -7.30 10.41 -10.90
C PRO A 113 -6.52 11.54 -11.59
N HIS A 114 -5.77 12.33 -10.82
CA HIS A 114 -5.03 13.46 -11.33
C HIS A 114 -3.83 13.03 -12.20
N ARG A 115 -3.60 13.77 -13.29
CA ARG A 115 -2.39 13.63 -14.10
C ARG A 115 -1.21 14.20 -13.33
N LEU A 116 -0.31 13.31 -12.90
CA LEU A 116 0.92 13.67 -12.21
C LEU A 116 2.08 13.77 -13.20
N THR A 117 2.89 14.82 -13.05
CA THR A 117 4.20 14.89 -13.72
C THR A 117 5.15 13.84 -13.12
N TYR A 118 6.21 13.50 -13.85
CA TYR A 118 7.24 12.59 -13.32
C TYR A 118 7.82 13.08 -11.98
N ARG A 119 8.11 14.39 -11.86
CA ARG A 119 8.64 14.99 -10.64
C ARG A 119 7.67 14.83 -9.47
N SER A 120 6.37 15.12 -9.68
CA SER A 120 5.34 14.96 -8.65
C SER A 120 5.17 13.50 -8.23
N ARG A 121 5.19 12.55 -9.18
CA ARG A 121 5.12 11.11 -8.90
C ARG A 121 6.29 10.63 -8.04
N THR A 122 7.51 11.07 -8.36
CA THR A 122 8.72 10.73 -7.59
C THR A 122 8.67 11.36 -6.20
N ALA A 123 8.22 12.61 -6.08
CA ALA A 123 8.04 13.27 -4.78
C ALA A 123 7.04 12.53 -3.88
N LEU A 124 5.89 12.10 -4.42
CA LEU A 124 4.90 11.32 -3.67
C LEU A 124 5.44 9.94 -3.25
N ASN A 125 6.16 9.25 -4.14
CA ASN A 125 6.81 7.99 -3.77
C ASN A 125 7.82 8.18 -2.64
N ASN A 126 8.66 9.22 -2.73
CA ASN A 126 9.66 9.50 -1.72
C ASN A 126 9.00 9.90 -0.39
N ARG A 127 7.92 10.69 -0.41
CA ARG A 127 7.13 11.03 0.79
C ARG A 127 6.55 9.78 1.45
N ALA A 128 5.91 8.91 0.67
CA ALA A 128 5.33 7.67 1.18
C ALA A 128 6.39 6.71 1.74
N ASN A 129 7.51 6.51 1.03
CA ASN A 129 8.62 5.69 1.50
C ASN A 129 9.26 6.26 2.78
N ALA A 130 9.47 7.58 2.83
CA ALA A 130 9.99 8.23 4.03
C ALA A 130 9.03 8.05 5.22
N TRP A 131 7.72 8.11 5.01
CA TRP A 131 6.73 7.85 6.05
C TRP A 131 6.80 6.40 6.56
N LEU A 132 6.89 5.42 5.65
CA LEU A 132 7.05 4.00 5.99
C LEU A 132 8.34 3.71 6.77
N GLU A 133 9.45 4.32 6.35
CA GLU A 133 10.75 4.19 7.02
C GLU A 133 10.72 4.78 8.43
N ARG A 134 10.16 5.98 8.60
CA ARG A 134 10.00 6.64 9.91
C ARG A 134 9.18 5.76 10.87
N ARG A 135 8.12 5.13 10.37
CA ARG A 135 7.24 4.24 11.14
C ARG A 135 7.79 2.82 11.31
N LYS A 136 8.97 2.52 10.73
CA LYS A 136 9.65 1.22 10.76
C LYS A 136 8.79 0.08 10.17
N ILE A 137 7.96 0.41 9.19
CA ILE A 137 7.10 -0.53 8.46
C ILE A 137 7.82 -0.95 7.18
N LYS A 138 8.07 -2.25 7.03
CA LYS A 138 8.63 -2.81 5.79
C LYS A 138 7.50 -3.07 4.80
N ALA A 139 7.16 -2.06 4.01
CA ALA A 139 6.19 -2.14 2.92
C ALA A 139 6.73 -1.47 1.66
N PHE A 140 6.21 -1.89 0.51
CA PHE A 140 6.40 -1.18 -0.74
C PHE A 140 5.22 -0.25 -1.00
N TYR A 141 5.45 0.81 -1.76
CA TYR A 141 4.40 1.74 -2.16
C TYR A 141 4.25 1.73 -3.68
N THR A 142 3.01 1.60 -4.15
CA THR A 142 2.67 1.62 -5.57
C THR A 142 1.59 2.65 -5.83
N LEU A 143 1.91 3.60 -6.70
CA LEU A 143 0.99 4.63 -7.20
C LEU A 143 0.55 4.29 -8.62
N ILE A 144 -0.76 4.23 -8.86
CA ILE A 144 -1.37 4.06 -10.19
C ILE A 144 -2.22 5.29 -10.52
N ARG A 145 -2.13 5.69 -11.79
CA ARG A 145 -2.94 6.77 -12.35
C ARG A 145 -4.10 6.14 -13.11
N ASP A 146 -5.31 6.46 -12.70
CA ASP A 146 -6.52 6.03 -13.38
C ASP A 146 -7.67 6.99 -13.11
N GLU A 147 -8.47 7.29 -14.12
CA GLU A 147 -9.65 8.16 -13.98
C GLU A 147 -10.72 7.47 -13.13
N ASP A 148 -10.89 6.16 -13.32
CA ASP A 148 -11.82 5.35 -12.56
C ASP A 148 -11.10 4.57 -11.45
N PHE A 149 -11.58 4.75 -10.21
CA PHE A 149 -11.03 4.04 -9.06
C PHE A 149 -11.04 2.52 -9.24
N THR A 150 -12.15 1.96 -9.73
CA THR A 150 -12.27 0.51 -9.94
C THR A 150 -11.30 -0.01 -10.99
N HIS A 151 -11.15 0.70 -12.12
CA HIS A 151 -10.21 0.32 -13.18
C HIS A 151 -8.75 0.42 -12.72
N GLY A 152 -8.43 1.48 -11.95
CA GLY A 152 -7.12 1.66 -11.34
C GLY A 152 -6.77 0.55 -10.36
N VAL A 153 -7.72 0.13 -9.52
CA VAL A 153 -7.53 -1.01 -8.63
C VAL A 153 -7.37 -2.29 -9.44
N ARG A 154 -8.19 -2.57 -10.45
CA ARG A 154 -8.05 -3.77 -11.30
C ARG A 154 -6.68 -3.86 -11.95
N SER A 155 -6.18 -2.73 -12.47
CA SER A 155 -4.81 -2.63 -13.00
C SER A 155 -3.76 -2.95 -11.93
N MET A 156 -3.97 -2.49 -10.69
CA MET A 156 -3.09 -2.78 -9.56
C MET A 156 -3.06 -4.27 -9.22
N LEU A 157 -4.24 -4.90 -9.15
CA LEU A 157 -4.37 -6.32 -8.80
C LEU A 157 -3.60 -7.22 -9.77
N GLN A 158 -3.55 -6.85 -11.04
CA GLN A 158 -2.88 -7.64 -12.09
C GLN A 158 -1.39 -7.32 -12.24
N SER A 159 -0.96 -6.09 -11.94
CA SER A 159 0.41 -5.62 -12.21
C SER A 159 1.34 -5.60 -11.00
N VAL A 160 0.80 -5.60 -9.77
CA VAL A 160 1.64 -5.51 -8.58
C VAL A 160 2.33 -6.84 -8.27
N GLY A 161 3.65 -6.77 -8.14
CA GLY A 161 4.50 -7.88 -7.74
C GLY A 161 5.44 -8.34 -8.86
N LEU A 162 6.30 -9.30 -8.52
CA LEU A 162 7.24 -9.91 -9.47
C LEU A 162 7.34 -11.42 -9.21
N GLY A 163 7.02 -12.23 -10.22
CA GLY A 163 7.04 -13.69 -10.11
C GLY A 163 6.12 -14.18 -8.99
N LYS A 164 6.66 -14.90 -8.01
CA LYS A 164 5.92 -15.37 -6.82
C LYS A 164 5.83 -14.36 -5.67
N LEU A 165 6.52 -13.22 -5.78
CA LEU A 165 6.35 -12.07 -4.88
C LEU A 165 5.20 -11.20 -5.38
N ARG A 166 3.97 -11.71 -5.29
CA ARG A 166 2.76 -11.01 -5.71
C ARG A 166 1.69 -11.11 -4.61
N PRO A 167 0.89 -10.06 -4.38
CA PRO A 167 -0.19 -10.11 -3.41
C PRO A 167 -1.16 -11.26 -3.69
N ASN A 168 -1.64 -11.89 -2.62
CA ASN A 168 -2.70 -12.91 -2.65
C ASN A 168 -3.88 -12.55 -1.74
N VAL A 169 -3.71 -11.54 -0.88
CA VAL A 169 -4.75 -10.96 -0.05
C VAL A 169 -4.84 -9.46 -0.37
N VAL A 170 -6.05 -8.97 -0.61
CA VAL A 170 -6.34 -7.54 -0.74
C VAL A 170 -7.03 -7.07 0.52
N MET A 171 -6.47 -6.05 1.16
CA MET A 171 -7.04 -5.44 2.35
C MET A 171 -7.61 -4.07 2.03
N ILE A 172 -8.87 -3.84 2.39
CA ILE A 172 -9.59 -2.59 2.17
C ILE A 172 -10.18 -2.08 3.50
N GLY A 173 -10.27 -0.76 3.64
CA GLY A 173 -10.98 -0.15 4.76
C GLY A 173 -12.48 -0.14 4.50
N TYR A 174 -13.28 -0.38 5.54
CA TYR A 174 -14.73 -0.32 5.47
C TYR A 174 -15.19 1.11 5.20
N LYS A 175 -16.07 1.27 4.22
CA LYS A 175 -16.67 2.56 3.88
C LYS A 175 -17.81 2.90 4.85
N SER A 176 -17.52 3.66 5.91
CA SER A 176 -18.50 4.04 6.93
C SER A 176 -19.55 5.05 6.42
N ASP A 177 -19.18 5.89 5.46
CA ASP A 177 -19.98 6.97 4.88
C ASP A 177 -20.90 6.51 3.72
N TRP A 178 -21.17 5.21 3.59
CA TRP A 178 -21.93 4.65 2.46
C TRP A 178 -23.37 5.18 2.32
N GLN A 179 -23.95 5.73 3.39
CA GLN A 179 -25.29 6.32 3.38
C GLN A 179 -25.31 7.78 2.93
N THR A 180 -24.22 8.51 3.14
CA THR A 180 -24.11 9.95 2.88
C THR A 180 -23.42 10.22 1.55
N CYS A 181 -22.53 9.33 1.11
CA CYS A 181 -21.78 9.48 -0.13
C CYS A 181 -22.64 9.25 -1.39
N ASP A 182 -22.07 9.60 -2.54
CA ASP A 182 -22.69 9.31 -3.82
C ASP A 182 -22.87 7.80 -4.06
N PRO A 183 -24.04 7.37 -4.58
CA PRO A 183 -24.31 5.95 -4.85
C PRO A 183 -23.30 5.30 -5.79
N GLN A 184 -22.68 6.09 -6.67
CA GLN A 184 -21.67 5.57 -7.59
C GLN A 184 -20.41 5.09 -6.86
N ASP A 185 -20.02 5.73 -5.75
CA ASP A 185 -18.82 5.34 -5.02
C ASP A 185 -19.03 4.06 -4.22
N VAL A 186 -20.26 3.83 -3.73
CA VAL A 186 -20.67 2.54 -3.16
C VAL A 186 -20.59 1.44 -4.22
N LEU A 187 -21.09 1.69 -5.44
CA LEU A 187 -20.98 0.74 -6.54
C LEU A 187 -19.51 0.46 -6.91
N LYS A 188 -18.65 1.48 -6.97
CA LYS A 188 -17.21 1.30 -7.22
C LYS A 188 -16.56 0.42 -6.15
N TYR A 189 -16.90 0.62 -4.87
CA TYR A 189 -16.41 -0.20 -3.76
C TYR A 189 -16.84 -1.67 -3.88
N PHE A 190 -18.11 -1.93 -4.20
CA PHE A 190 -18.59 -3.31 -4.43
C PHE A 190 -17.94 -3.95 -5.67
N ASN A 191 -17.81 -3.21 -6.76
CA ASN A 191 -17.16 -3.71 -7.97
C ASN A 191 -15.71 -4.10 -7.70
N VAL A 192 -14.98 -3.34 -6.86
CA VAL A 192 -13.64 -3.72 -6.43
C VAL A 192 -13.64 -5.05 -5.67
N ILE A 193 -14.60 -5.27 -4.77
CA ILE A 193 -14.70 -6.56 -4.05
C ILE A 193 -14.94 -7.71 -5.05
N HIS A 194 -15.83 -7.53 -6.02
CA HIS A 194 -16.08 -8.52 -7.06
C HIS A 194 -14.83 -8.78 -7.91
N ASP A 195 -14.14 -7.73 -8.36
CA ASP A 195 -12.90 -7.86 -9.14
C ASP A 195 -11.79 -8.63 -8.40
N VAL A 196 -11.66 -8.43 -7.09
CA VAL A 196 -10.69 -9.18 -6.27
C VAL A 196 -11.05 -10.66 -6.20
N LEU A 197 -12.34 -10.97 -6.00
CA LEU A 197 -12.82 -12.34 -5.93
C LEU A 197 -12.73 -13.06 -7.28
N ASP A 198 -13.00 -12.36 -8.39
CA ASP A 198 -12.86 -12.88 -9.75
C ASP A 198 -11.41 -13.24 -10.09
N LEU A 199 -10.44 -12.54 -9.48
CA LEU A 199 -9.01 -12.83 -9.58
C LEU A 199 -8.52 -13.91 -8.59
N TYR A 200 -9.44 -14.60 -7.90
CA TYR A 200 -9.13 -15.65 -6.92
C TYR A 200 -8.21 -15.21 -5.76
N MET A 201 -8.25 -13.93 -5.40
CA MET A 201 -7.54 -13.41 -4.23
C MET A 201 -8.46 -13.38 -3.02
N SER A 202 -7.87 -13.39 -1.82
CA SER A 202 -8.64 -13.23 -0.58
C SER A 202 -8.93 -11.75 -0.31
N VAL A 203 -10.15 -11.44 0.13
CA VAL A 203 -10.53 -10.08 0.55
C VAL A 203 -10.49 -9.98 2.07
N CYS A 204 -9.90 -8.91 2.59
CA CYS A 204 -9.96 -8.55 4.00
C CYS A 204 -10.53 -7.13 4.14
N ILE A 205 -11.60 -6.97 4.90
CA ILE A 205 -12.22 -5.68 5.17
C ILE A 205 -11.97 -5.34 6.64
N LEU A 206 -11.21 -4.29 6.89
CA LEU A 206 -11.03 -3.77 8.25
C LEU A 206 -12.12 -2.74 8.52
N ARG A 207 -12.83 -2.83 9.65
CA ARG A 207 -13.79 -1.82 10.11
C ARG A 207 -13.38 -1.34 11.49
N LEU A 208 -13.27 -0.02 11.65
CA LEU A 208 -13.03 0.64 12.94
C LEU A 208 -14.22 1.53 13.31
N PRO A 209 -14.49 1.72 14.62
CA PRO A 209 -15.58 2.59 15.08
C PRO A 209 -15.36 4.05 14.66
N ASP A 210 -14.13 4.54 14.78
CA ASP A 210 -13.75 5.93 14.48
C ASP A 210 -13.50 6.17 12.98
N GLY A 211 -13.73 5.16 12.12
CA GLY A 211 -13.39 5.22 10.70
C GLY A 211 -11.89 5.04 10.42
N HIS A 212 -11.51 5.31 9.17
CA HIS A 212 -10.16 5.05 8.65
C HIS A 212 -9.42 6.29 8.14
N ASP A 213 -10.12 7.39 7.87
CA ASP A 213 -9.54 8.60 7.28
C ASP A 213 -9.08 9.57 8.36
N TYR A 214 -7.76 9.78 8.41
CA TYR A 214 -7.06 10.71 9.30
C TYR A 214 -6.26 11.74 8.50
N SER A 215 -6.75 12.11 7.31
CA SER A 215 -6.06 13.05 6.41
C SER A 215 -5.77 14.41 7.05
N GLU A 216 -6.62 14.86 7.97
CA GLU A 216 -6.42 16.12 8.72
C GLU A 216 -5.15 16.11 9.59
N TYR A 217 -4.71 14.94 10.05
CA TYR A 217 -3.53 14.77 10.91
C TYR A 217 -2.28 14.36 10.13
N ALA A 218 -2.41 14.05 8.84
CA ALA A 218 -1.32 13.54 8.00
C ALA A 218 -0.17 14.56 7.85
N ASP A 219 -0.48 15.85 7.86
CA ASP A 219 0.50 16.93 7.75
C ASP A 219 1.12 17.31 9.12
N GLN A 220 0.40 17.10 10.23
CA GLN A 220 0.89 17.36 11.59
C GLN A 220 1.95 16.35 12.02
N ASP A 221 1.78 15.05 11.69
CA ASP A 221 2.81 14.02 11.87
C ASP A 221 4.10 14.38 11.11
N SER A 222 3.97 15.09 9.98
CA SER A 222 5.10 15.55 9.18
C SER A 222 5.80 16.76 9.80
N GLN A 223 5.06 17.69 10.43
CA GLN A 223 5.57 18.93 11.03
C GLN A 223 6.11 18.73 12.46
N LEU A 224 5.39 18.02 13.34
CA LEU A 224 5.81 17.75 14.72
C LEU A 224 7.13 16.96 14.79
N LEU A 225 7.39 16.10 13.80
CA LEU A 225 8.63 15.31 13.73
C LEU A 225 9.74 15.99 12.90
N ALA A 226 9.41 16.96 12.04
CA ALA A 226 10.40 17.84 11.39
C ALA A 226 11.02 18.82 12.40
N ALA A 227 10.21 19.30 13.36
CA ALA A 227 10.70 20.10 14.48
C ALA A 227 11.72 19.34 15.37
N VAL A 228 11.55 18.02 15.52
CA VAL A 228 12.49 17.16 16.28
C VAL A 228 13.82 16.93 15.55
N ASN A 229 13.84 16.98 14.21
CA ASN A 229 15.02 16.64 13.40
C ASN A 229 15.74 17.85 12.77
N GLY A 230 15.39 19.09 13.14
CA GLY A 230 16.17 20.29 12.82
C GLY A 230 16.40 20.60 11.33
N LYS A 231 15.76 19.89 10.41
CA LYS A 231 15.83 20.15 8.96
C LYS A 231 14.50 20.72 8.49
N LYS A 232 14.45 22.04 8.30
CA LYS A 232 13.40 22.70 7.51
C LYS A 232 13.44 22.11 6.10
N THR A 233 12.49 21.24 5.79
CA THR A 233 12.18 20.89 4.39
C THR A 233 11.26 21.98 3.86
N ASP A 234 11.73 22.69 2.83
CA ASP A 234 10.93 23.68 2.12
C ASP A 234 9.56 23.12 1.75
N MET A 235 8.54 23.84 2.20
CA MET A 235 7.14 23.60 1.90
C MET A 235 6.91 23.91 0.42
N LEU A 236 6.81 22.88 -0.42
CA LEU A 236 6.36 23.06 -1.80
C LEU A 236 4.84 23.23 -1.82
N ALA A 237 4.43 24.48 -1.65
CA ALA A 237 3.12 24.94 -2.07
C ALA A 237 2.96 24.73 -3.59
N ILE A 238 1.80 24.24 -3.99
CA ILE A 238 1.36 24.16 -5.39
C ILE A 238 1.09 25.62 -5.83
N PRO A 239 1.77 26.19 -6.85
CA PRO A 239 1.62 27.61 -7.14
C PRO A 239 0.41 27.89 -8.02
N GLY A 240 -0.45 28.78 -7.51
CA GLY A 240 -1.27 29.68 -8.30
C GLY A 240 -0.95 31.12 -7.90
N GLY A 241 -0.37 31.89 -8.82
CA GLY A 241 -0.35 33.37 -8.82
C GLY A 241 0.83 34.06 -8.12
N GLY A 242 1.54 34.92 -8.87
CA GLY A 242 2.35 36.02 -8.33
C GLY A 242 3.87 35.84 -8.42
N ILE A 243 4.53 36.70 -9.19
CA ILE A 243 5.98 36.70 -9.45
C ILE A 243 6.70 37.43 -8.31
N GLU A 244 7.68 36.78 -7.68
CA GLU A 244 8.82 37.47 -7.06
C GLU A 244 10.13 36.79 -7.49
N ARG A 245 11.03 37.62 -8.04
CA ARG A 245 12.39 37.26 -8.44
C ARG A 245 13.29 37.39 -7.22
N GLU A 246 13.94 36.32 -6.81
CA GLU A 246 15.19 36.41 -6.05
C GLU A 246 16.32 35.64 -6.74
N ASN A 247 17.44 36.35 -6.83
CA ASN A 247 18.61 36.02 -7.60
C ASN A 247 19.60 35.31 -6.66
N SER A 248 19.67 33.98 -6.73
CA SER A 248 20.76 33.22 -6.09
C SER A 248 21.25 32.11 -7.02
N SER A 249 22.47 32.30 -7.49
CA SER A 249 23.27 31.35 -8.27
C SER A 249 23.54 30.08 -7.46
N GLY A 250 22.71 29.05 -7.68
CA GLY A 250 22.92 27.69 -7.20
C GLY A 250 22.62 26.71 -8.32
N ALA A 251 23.63 26.34 -9.09
CA ALA A 251 23.51 25.37 -10.17
C ALA A 251 23.20 23.98 -9.58
N PHE A 252 21.98 23.49 -9.77
CA PHE A 252 21.61 22.10 -9.45
C PHE A 252 22.01 21.16 -10.59
N PRO A 253 22.55 19.95 -10.30
CA PRO A 253 23.04 19.05 -11.33
C PRO A 253 21.88 18.47 -12.15
N ARG A 254 21.98 18.56 -13.47
CA ARG A 254 21.10 17.87 -14.41
C ARG A 254 21.35 16.36 -14.29
N ASN A 255 20.31 15.58 -14.01
CA ASN A 255 20.34 14.12 -14.16
C ASN A 255 20.62 13.79 -15.62
N ILE A 256 21.79 13.20 -15.89
CA ILE A 256 22.13 12.64 -17.19
C ILE A 256 21.54 11.23 -17.23
N SER A 257 20.67 10.98 -18.20
CA SER A 257 20.10 9.66 -18.49
C SER A 257 21.20 8.63 -18.73
N SER A 258 21.00 7.42 -18.23
CA SER A 258 21.92 6.27 -18.20
C SER A 258 22.21 5.62 -19.57
N ALA A 259 22.28 6.40 -20.65
CA ALA A 259 22.47 5.91 -22.01
C ALA A 259 23.87 6.19 -22.61
N GLN A 260 24.85 6.66 -21.84
CA GLN A 260 26.17 7.05 -22.38
C GLN A 260 27.40 6.41 -21.70
N LEU A 261 27.26 5.25 -21.05
CA LEU A 261 28.42 4.50 -20.56
C LEU A 261 28.48 3.11 -21.20
N SER A 262 28.86 3.07 -22.47
CA SER A 262 29.50 1.90 -23.07
C SER A 262 30.19 2.32 -24.37
N MET A 263 31.50 2.52 -24.34
CA MET A 263 32.37 2.41 -25.52
C MET A 263 33.74 1.91 -25.08
N GLY A 264 33.85 0.59 -24.94
CA GLY A 264 35.10 -0.15 -24.97
C GLY A 264 34.93 -1.29 -25.96
N GLY A 265 35.59 -1.20 -27.12
CA GLY A 265 35.54 -2.24 -28.14
C GLY A 265 35.84 -1.72 -29.55
N SER A 266 37.07 -1.96 -30.00
CA SER A 266 37.54 -1.75 -31.37
C SER A 266 36.79 -2.67 -32.34
N SER A 267 36.12 -2.11 -33.35
CA SER A 267 35.89 -2.71 -34.68
C SER A 267 35.38 -1.63 -35.64
N ARG A 268 36.00 -1.56 -36.83
CA ARG A 268 35.72 -0.60 -37.91
C ARG A 268 34.40 -0.96 -38.62
N GLU A 269 33.48 0.00 -38.75
CA GLU A 269 32.52 0.13 -39.86
C GLU A 269 31.80 1.51 -39.80
N PRO A 270 31.35 2.09 -40.94
CA PRO A 270 31.11 3.54 -41.09
C PRO A 270 29.72 4.01 -40.64
N SER A 271 29.67 5.22 -40.07
CA SER A 271 28.46 5.88 -39.54
C SER A 271 27.61 6.57 -40.64
N PRO A 272 26.27 6.63 -40.53
CA PRO A 272 25.42 7.40 -41.43
C PRO A 272 25.37 8.91 -41.05
N PRO A 273 25.04 9.81 -42.01
CA PRO A 273 25.26 11.25 -41.89
C PRO A 273 24.20 12.00 -41.07
N SER A 274 24.64 13.08 -40.43
CA SER A 274 23.87 13.99 -39.57
C SER A 274 22.94 14.93 -40.37
N THR A 275 21.74 15.18 -39.85
CA THR A 275 20.80 16.20 -40.34
C THR A 275 20.93 17.52 -39.53
N PRO A 276 20.60 18.69 -40.12
CA PRO A 276 21.21 19.97 -39.77
C PRO A 276 20.50 20.75 -38.66
N HIS A 277 21.30 21.61 -38.03
CA HIS A 277 20.97 22.55 -36.96
C HIS A 277 20.27 23.79 -37.54
N MET A 278 19.08 24.17 -37.06
CA MET A 278 18.47 25.46 -37.42
C MET A 278 18.95 26.57 -36.47
N LEU A 279 19.64 27.55 -37.06
CA LEU A 279 19.99 28.86 -36.49
C LEU A 279 18.72 29.71 -36.34
N ARG A 280 18.52 30.31 -35.15
CA ARG A 280 17.46 31.30 -34.92
C ARG A 280 18.03 32.69 -35.19
N ALA A 281 17.65 33.29 -36.31
CA ALA A 281 18.04 34.64 -36.71
C ALA A 281 17.19 35.70 -35.99
N ALA A 282 17.81 36.84 -35.70
CA ALA A 282 17.20 38.05 -35.16
C ALA A 282 16.86 39.04 -36.29
N GLN A 283 15.88 39.93 -35.97
CA GLN A 283 15.51 41.21 -36.60
C GLN A 283 14.45 41.23 -37.73
N GLY A 284 13.52 42.19 -37.60
CA GLY A 284 12.85 42.86 -38.72
C GLY A 284 11.35 43.14 -38.55
N ASN A 285 11.01 44.39 -38.16
CA ASN A 285 9.64 44.94 -38.03
C ASN A 285 8.93 45.19 -39.38
N SER A 286 7.59 45.15 -39.38
CA SER A 286 6.75 46.11 -40.12
C SER A 286 5.28 46.10 -39.65
N ALA A 287 4.68 47.29 -39.65
CA ALA A 287 3.51 47.77 -38.91
C ALA A 287 2.14 47.61 -39.61
N ALA A 288 1.06 47.68 -38.82
CA ALA A 288 -0.27 48.27 -39.09
C ALA A 288 -1.15 48.07 -37.82
N GLU A 289 -1.20 48.99 -36.86
CA GLU A 289 -2.01 50.23 -36.76
C GLU A 289 -3.45 50.01 -36.23
N ARG A 290 -3.73 50.51 -35.01
CA ARG A 290 -4.96 51.23 -34.61
C ARG A 290 -4.86 51.85 -33.19
N ALA A 291 -4.68 53.18 -33.21
CA ALA A 291 -5.26 54.28 -32.41
C ALA A 291 -5.34 54.27 -30.85
N PRO A 292 -5.27 55.47 -30.21
CA PRO A 292 -4.66 55.67 -28.89
C PRO A 292 -5.67 56.00 -27.78
N LEU A 293 -5.32 55.68 -26.53
CA LEU A 293 -5.98 56.20 -25.34
C LEU A 293 -4.95 56.79 -24.38
N ALA A 294 -5.25 58.00 -23.91
CA ALA A 294 -4.42 58.93 -23.18
C ALA A 294 -4.06 58.48 -21.75
N GLU A 295 -2.92 58.96 -21.26
CA GLU A 295 -2.50 58.90 -19.85
C GLU A 295 -3.43 59.75 -18.95
N PRO A 296 -3.59 59.34 -17.70
CA PRO A 296 -3.31 60.30 -16.63
C PRO A 296 -2.51 59.74 -15.43
N GLU A 297 -1.57 60.59 -15.00
CA GLU A 297 -1.04 60.89 -13.65
C GLU A 297 -1.25 59.92 -12.47
N LEU A 298 -0.12 59.62 -11.78
CA LEU A 298 -0.09 59.32 -10.35
C LEU A 298 -0.28 60.62 -9.54
N VAL A 299 -1.12 60.65 -8.48
CA VAL A 299 -0.82 60.60 -7.02
C VAL A 299 -2.17 60.54 -6.21
N PRO A 300 -2.24 60.52 -4.85
CA PRO A 300 -2.74 59.38 -4.06
C PRO A 300 -4.09 59.65 -3.33
N THR A 301 -4.88 58.63 -3.01
CA THR A 301 -5.80 58.74 -1.86
C THR A 301 -6.05 57.37 -1.22
N SER A 302 -5.54 57.23 0.00
CA SER A 302 -5.80 56.13 0.92
C SER A 302 -7.28 56.09 1.30
N VAL A 303 -7.98 55.02 0.92
CA VAL A 303 -9.25 54.64 1.54
C VAL A 303 -8.99 53.39 2.36
N VAL A 304 -8.87 53.60 3.67
CA VAL A 304 -8.82 52.53 4.68
C VAL A 304 -10.20 51.90 4.75
N VAL A 305 -10.36 50.71 4.16
CA VAL A 305 -11.49 49.83 4.48
C VAL A 305 -11.06 48.96 5.65
N ASN A 306 -11.54 49.31 6.84
CA ASN A 306 -11.39 48.51 8.05
C ASN A 306 -12.15 47.19 7.87
N LEU A 307 -11.43 46.10 7.56
CA LEU A 307 -11.91 44.75 7.85
C LEU A 307 -11.77 44.50 9.37
N PRO A 308 -12.76 43.87 10.02
CA PRO A 308 -12.65 43.52 11.43
C PRO A 308 -11.47 42.55 11.65
N PRO A 309 -10.78 42.62 12.81
CA PRO A 309 -9.65 41.74 13.10
C PRO A 309 -10.11 40.29 13.06
N GLN A 310 -9.51 39.49 12.17
CA GLN A 310 -9.55 38.04 12.29
C GLN A 310 -8.77 37.68 13.56
N GLU A 311 -9.47 37.11 14.53
CA GLU A 311 -8.84 36.48 15.68
C GLU A 311 -7.84 35.41 15.19
N PRO A 312 -6.64 35.35 15.78
CA PRO A 312 -5.65 34.34 15.41
C PRO A 312 -6.25 32.94 15.62
N PRO A 313 -5.95 31.97 14.74
CA PRO A 313 -6.40 30.61 14.97
C PRO A 313 -5.84 30.16 16.32
N ASN A 314 -6.73 29.73 17.22
CA ASN A 314 -6.37 29.05 18.44
C ASN A 314 -5.69 27.73 18.07
N ASP A 315 -4.39 27.79 17.77
CA ASP A 315 -3.51 26.63 17.64
C ASP A 315 -3.19 26.10 19.04
N GLU A 316 -4.20 25.55 19.70
CA GLU A 316 -3.94 24.45 20.62
C GLU A 316 -3.50 23.25 19.76
N PRO A 317 -2.41 22.54 20.08
CA PRO A 317 -2.06 21.32 19.36
C PRO A 317 -3.22 20.35 19.53
N LYS A 318 -4.07 20.20 18.49
CA LYS A 318 -5.14 19.21 18.46
C LYS A 318 -4.52 17.87 18.84
N GLU A 319 -4.85 17.38 20.04
CA GLU A 319 -4.28 16.14 20.54
C GLU A 319 -4.55 15.04 19.52
N MET A 320 -3.47 14.48 18.97
CA MET A 320 -3.55 13.39 17.99
C MET A 320 -4.44 12.27 18.55
N PRO A 321 -5.52 11.87 17.85
CA PRO A 321 -6.40 10.82 18.31
C PRO A 321 -5.59 9.55 18.62
N GLN A 322 -5.73 9.02 19.83
CA GLN A 322 -5.00 7.82 20.24
C GLN A 322 -5.29 6.61 19.32
N SER A 323 -6.43 6.65 18.61
CA SER A 323 -6.88 5.67 17.62
C SER A 323 -5.93 5.52 16.42
N ILE A 324 -5.21 6.58 16.02
CA ILE A 324 -4.25 6.57 14.89
C ILE A 324 -3.16 5.51 15.10
N ASN A 325 -2.69 5.36 16.33
CA ASN A 325 -1.57 4.48 16.69
C ASN A 325 -2.02 3.26 17.50
N GLN A 326 -3.31 2.93 17.46
CA GLN A 326 -3.87 1.88 18.33
C GLN A 326 -3.18 0.53 18.14
N PHE A 327 -2.79 0.17 16.90
CA PHE A 327 -2.19 -1.14 16.60
C PHE A 327 -0.67 -1.20 16.80
N LEU A 328 0.00 -0.05 16.85
CA LEU A 328 1.43 0.02 17.18
C LEU A 328 1.69 -0.17 18.68
N ARG A 329 0.73 0.22 19.51
CA ARG A 329 0.81 0.07 20.95
C ARG A 329 0.58 -1.38 21.36
N LYS A 330 1.16 -1.76 22.49
CA LYS A 330 0.89 -3.06 23.11
C LYS A 330 -0.56 -3.06 23.60
N GLN A 331 -1.33 -4.05 23.17
CA GLN A 331 -2.71 -4.22 23.58
C GLN A 331 -2.77 -4.64 25.04
N ARG A 332 -3.81 -4.18 25.74
CA ARG A 332 -4.13 -4.65 27.09
C ARG A 332 -4.54 -6.13 27.02
N LYS A 333 -4.55 -6.80 28.18
CA LYS A 333 -5.10 -8.16 28.28
C LYS A 333 -6.55 -8.12 27.78
N GLY A 334 -6.85 -8.92 26.76
CA GLY A 334 -8.14 -8.91 26.06
C GLY A 334 -8.39 -10.24 25.35
N THR A 335 -9.42 -10.27 24.51
CA THR A 335 -9.77 -11.46 23.72
C THR A 335 -9.77 -11.13 22.23
N ILE A 336 -9.30 -12.08 21.41
CA ILE A 336 -9.48 -12.08 19.96
C ILE A 336 -10.54 -13.13 19.67
N ASP A 337 -11.69 -12.68 19.19
CA ASP A 337 -12.83 -13.55 18.92
C ASP A 337 -12.91 -13.83 17.41
N VAL A 338 -12.86 -15.11 17.06
CA VAL A 338 -12.89 -15.57 15.67
C VAL A 338 -14.22 -16.24 15.41
N TRP A 339 -14.98 -15.70 14.47
CA TRP A 339 -16.25 -16.26 14.05
C TRP A 339 -16.04 -17.11 12.80
N TRP A 340 -15.83 -18.41 13.00
CA TRP A 340 -15.64 -19.38 11.92
C TRP A 340 -17.00 -19.89 11.44
N LEU A 341 -17.61 -19.11 10.54
CA LEU A 341 -18.95 -19.38 10.02
C LEU A 341 -18.92 -20.36 8.84
N TYR A 342 -17.83 -20.38 8.07
CA TYR A 342 -17.68 -21.19 6.86
C TYR A 342 -16.23 -21.68 6.71
N ASP A 343 -16.05 -22.78 5.95
CA ASP A 343 -14.72 -23.33 5.62
C ASP A 343 -14.05 -22.51 4.50
N ASP A 344 -13.47 -21.36 4.87
CA ASP A 344 -12.86 -20.37 3.96
C ASP A 344 -11.37 -20.63 3.67
N GLY A 345 -10.94 -21.91 3.67
CA GLY A 345 -9.56 -22.28 3.32
C GLY A 345 -8.51 -21.90 4.39
N GLY A 346 -8.95 -21.59 5.61
CA GLY A 346 -8.08 -21.44 6.79
C GLY A 346 -7.44 -20.06 7.00
N LEU A 347 -7.59 -19.11 6.07
CA LEU A 347 -7.04 -17.75 6.25
C LEU A 347 -7.63 -17.05 7.48
N THR A 348 -8.92 -17.27 7.75
CA THR A 348 -9.66 -16.75 8.91
C THR A 348 -9.12 -17.25 10.25
N MET A 349 -8.47 -18.41 10.28
CA MET A 349 -7.77 -18.94 11.46
C MET A 349 -6.29 -18.56 11.49
N LEU A 350 -5.66 -18.46 10.31
CA LEU A 350 -4.26 -18.07 10.18
C LEU A 350 -4.01 -16.63 10.64
N ILE A 351 -4.89 -15.68 10.29
CA ILE A 351 -4.71 -14.27 10.66
C ILE A 351 -4.68 -14.08 12.19
N PRO A 352 -5.66 -14.56 12.97
CA PRO A 352 -5.64 -14.49 14.43
C PRO A 352 -4.42 -15.17 15.04
N TYR A 353 -4.02 -16.34 14.53
CA TYR A 353 -2.79 -17.00 14.97
C TYR A 353 -1.55 -16.13 14.72
N LEU A 354 -1.41 -15.56 13.52
CA LEU A 354 -0.30 -14.65 13.23
C LEU A 354 -0.31 -13.44 14.16
N LEU A 355 -1.48 -12.92 14.51
CA LEU A 355 -1.62 -11.82 15.47
C LEU A 355 -1.17 -12.24 16.88
N THR A 356 -1.60 -13.40 17.40
CA THR A 356 -1.21 -13.86 18.75
C THR A 356 0.29 -14.14 18.88
N THR A 357 0.98 -14.51 17.79
CA THR A 357 2.46 -14.60 17.81
C THR A 357 3.17 -13.25 17.96
N ARG A 358 2.45 -12.12 17.96
CA ARG A 358 3.05 -10.78 18.02
C ARG A 358 3.06 -10.26 19.46
N ASN A 359 4.17 -9.63 19.85
CA ASN A 359 4.35 -9.02 21.18
C ASN A 359 3.24 -8.00 21.54
N ASN A 360 2.67 -7.32 20.54
CA ASN A 360 1.58 -6.37 20.75
C ASN A 360 0.29 -7.06 21.22
N TRP A 361 0.08 -8.33 20.87
CA TRP A 361 -1.13 -9.10 21.14
C TRP A 361 -0.87 -10.32 22.02
N SER A 362 0.33 -10.47 22.58
CA SER A 362 0.74 -11.66 23.35
C SER A 362 -0.06 -11.86 24.63
N GLY A 363 -0.73 -10.81 25.13
CA GLY A 363 -1.62 -10.86 26.28
C GLY A 363 -3.08 -11.17 25.95
N CYS A 364 -3.40 -11.38 24.66
CA CYS A 364 -4.76 -11.62 24.20
C CYS A 364 -5.06 -13.11 24.10
N LYS A 365 -6.23 -13.53 24.59
CA LYS A 365 -6.71 -14.92 24.49
C LYS A 365 -7.53 -15.11 23.22
N LEU A 366 -7.31 -16.20 22.51
CA LEU A 366 -8.04 -16.53 21.29
C LEU A 366 -9.30 -17.35 21.62
N ARG A 367 -10.50 -16.85 21.28
CA ARG A 367 -11.77 -17.58 21.37
C ARG A 367 -12.28 -17.88 19.97
N VAL A 368 -12.76 -19.09 19.74
CA VAL A 368 -13.28 -19.51 18.43
C VAL A 368 -14.76 -19.82 18.55
N PHE A 369 -15.57 -19.17 17.73
CA PHE A 369 -17.00 -19.38 17.62
C PHE A 369 -17.29 -20.08 16.30
N SER A 370 -17.82 -21.30 16.34
CA SER A 370 -18.24 -22.05 15.14
C SER A 370 -19.76 -22.21 15.07
N LEU A 371 -20.30 -22.40 13.88
CA LEU A 371 -21.72 -22.66 13.69
C LEU A 371 -22.01 -24.16 13.72
N ALA A 372 -23.15 -24.52 14.32
CA ALA A 372 -23.75 -25.84 14.13
C ALA A 372 -25.11 -25.70 13.43
N ASN A 373 -25.34 -26.56 12.44
CA ASN A 373 -26.62 -26.61 11.72
C ASN A 373 -27.74 -27.22 12.58
N LYS A 374 -27.39 -28.10 13.51
CA LYS A 374 -28.34 -28.81 14.40
C LYS A 374 -27.81 -28.86 15.82
N LYS A 375 -28.71 -28.73 16.79
CA LYS A 375 -28.38 -28.83 18.23
C LYS A 375 -27.78 -30.19 18.61
N GLU A 376 -28.21 -31.26 17.94
CA GLU A 376 -27.71 -32.62 18.17
C GLU A 376 -26.26 -32.83 17.72
N GLU A 377 -25.70 -31.92 16.90
CA GLU A 377 -24.36 -32.04 16.34
C GLU A 377 -23.32 -31.17 17.09
N LEU A 378 -23.73 -30.43 18.13
CA LEU A 378 -22.89 -29.47 18.84
C LEU A 378 -21.58 -30.10 19.36
N ASP A 379 -21.68 -31.20 20.11
CA ASP A 379 -20.50 -31.85 20.69
C ASP A 379 -19.58 -32.43 19.63
N ARG A 380 -20.14 -32.90 18.50
CA ARG A 380 -19.36 -33.44 17.39
C ARG A 380 -18.60 -32.32 16.69
N GLU A 381 -19.27 -31.21 16.37
CA GLU A 381 -18.63 -30.07 15.70
C GLU A 381 -17.62 -29.37 16.61
N GLN A 382 -17.87 -29.32 17.93
CA GLN A 382 -16.90 -28.83 18.89
C GLN A 382 -15.63 -29.70 18.92
N ARG A 383 -15.78 -31.03 18.97
CA ARG A 383 -14.65 -31.97 18.91
C ARG A 383 -13.90 -31.91 17.59
N ASN A 384 -14.62 -31.78 16.47
CA ASN A 384 -14.02 -31.60 15.14
C ASN A 384 -13.17 -30.33 15.08
N MET A 385 -13.72 -29.21 15.57
CA MET A 385 -13.02 -27.94 15.64
C MET A 385 -11.79 -28.02 16.54
N ALA A 386 -11.92 -28.59 17.74
CA ALA A 386 -10.81 -28.78 18.66
C ALA A 386 -9.69 -29.65 18.04
N SER A 387 -10.05 -30.72 17.33
CA SER A 387 -9.10 -31.55 16.59
C SER A 387 -8.38 -30.77 15.49
N LEU A 388 -9.11 -29.92 14.76
CA LEU A 388 -8.57 -29.08 13.70
C LEU A 388 -7.59 -28.03 14.26
N LEU A 389 -7.95 -27.33 15.33
CA LEU A 389 -7.07 -26.35 16.00
C LEU A 389 -5.80 -27.00 16.55
N SER A 390 -5.92 -28.20 17.13
CA SER A 390 -4.77 -28.99 17.59
C SER A 390 -3.82 -29.35 16.44
N LYS A 391 -4.36 -29.78 15.29
CA LYS A 391 -3.56 -30.04 14.08
C LYS A 391 -2.81 -28.79 13.59
N PHE A 392 -3.42 -27.61 13.71
CA PHE A 392 -2.76 -26.35 13.38
C PHE A 392 -1.85 -25.80 14.47
N ARG A 393 -1.78 -26.46 15.64
CA ARG A 393 -1.02 -26.01 16.82
C ARG A 393 -1.40 -24.57 17.22
N ILE A 394 -2.68 -24.24 17.08
CA ILE A 394 -3.23 -22.95 17.48
C ILE A 394 -3.73 -23.11 18.91
N GLU A 395 -3.08 -22.42 19.84
CA GLU A 395 -3.57 -22.32 21.21
C GLU A 395 -4.81 -21.41 21.26
N TYR A 396 -5.86 -21.89 21.92
CA TYR A 396 -7.11 -21.17 22.10
C TYR A 396 -7.56 -21.30 23.56
N SER A 397 -8.31 -20.32 24.05
CA SER A 397 -8.86 -20.34 25.39
C SER A 397 -10.22 -21.04 25.47
N ASP A 398 -11.04 -20.88 24.43
CA ASP A 398 -12.37 -21.49 24.38
C ASP A 398 -12.84 -21.70 22.93
N VAL A 399 -13.63 -22.76 22.72
CA VAL A 399 -14.34 -23.04 21.47
C VAL A 399 -15.82 -23.16 21.79
N THR A 400 -16.61 -22.19 21.32
CA THR A 400 -18.06 -22.15 21.53
C THR A 400 -18.77 -22.45 20.21
N VAL A 401 -19.69 -23.41 20.21
CA VAL A 401 -20.51 -23.71 19.03
C VAL A 401 -21.88 -23.07 19.17
N ILE A 402 -22.31 -22.31 18.17
CA ILE A 402 -23.55 -21.55 18.17
C ILE A 402 -24.63 -22.34 17.40
N PRO A 403 -25.70 -22.82 18.07
CA PRO A 403 -26.73 -23.67 17.46
C PRO A 403 -27.81 -22.93 16.65
N ASP A 404 -27.94 -21.61 16.81
CA ASP A 404 -29.22 -20.93 16.58
C ASP A 404 -29.21 -19.88 15.44
N ILE A 405 -28.27 -19.97 14.49
CA ILE A 405 -28.20 -18.99 13.39
C ILE A 405 -29.39 -19.06 12.42
N VAL A 406 -30.10 -20.20 12.38
CA VAL A 406 -31.28 -20.42 11.52
C VAL A 406 -32.55 -19.83 12.15
N ARG A 407 -32.50 -19.37 13.41
CA ARG A 407 -33.65 -18.72 14.04
C ARG A 407 -34.01 -17.43 13.28
N PRO A 408 -35.30 -17.14 13.09
CA PRO A 408 -35.70 -15.90 12.44
C PRO A 408 -35.15 -14.70 13.24
N PRO A 409 -34.67 -13.65 12.56
CA PRO A 409 -34.15 -12.47 13.25
C PRO A 409 -35.26 -11.75 14.02
N ALA A 410 -34.88 -11.06 15.09
CA ALA A 410 -35.82 -10.27 15.89
C ALA A 410 -36.52 -9.21 15.03
N GLU A 411 -37.81 -9.00 15.29
CA GLU A 411 -38.62 -8.02 14.55
C GLU A 411 -38.07 -6.59 14.64
N SER A 412 -37.45 -6.22 15.78
CA SER A 412 -36.77 -4.92 15.95
C SER A 412 -35.60 -4.77 14.97
N SER A 413 -34.75 -5.79 14.83
CA SER A 413 -33.62 -5.78 13.89
C SER A 413 -34.08 -5.79 12.43
N LYS A 414 -35.19 -6.46 12.11
CA LYS A 414 -35.80 -6.39 10.76
C LYS A 414 -36.24 -4.97 10.44
N ARG A 415 -36.96 -4.31 11.36
CA ARG A 415 -37.42 -2.92 11.19
C ARG A 415 -36.25 -1.95 11.01
N GLU A 416 -35.21 -2.09 11.82
CA GLU A 416 -33.99 -1.30 11.70
C GLU A 416 -33.32 -1.50 10.33
N PHE A 417 -33.19 -2.74 9.86
CA PHE A 417 -32.65 -3.04 8.54
C PHE A 417 -33.51 -2.45 7.41
N GLU A 418 -34.83 -2.59 7.48
CA GLU A 418 -35.78 -2.03 6.51
C GLU A 418 -35.67 -0.49 6.45
N GLU A 419 -35.53 0.16 7.60
CA GLU A 419 -35.31 1.60 7.69
C GLU A 419 -33.98 2.02 7.03
N LEU A 420 -32.90 1.25 7.28
CA LEU A 420 -31.58 1.49 6.70
C LEU A 420 -31.61 1.40 5.15
N ILE A 421 -32.32 0.41 4.59
CA ILE A 421 -32.38 0.23 3.13
C ILE A 421 -33.45 1.09 2.45
N ARG A 422 -34.35 1.73 3.19
CA ARG A 422 -35.50 2.48 2.63
C ARG A 422 -35.07 3.51 1.59
N LYS A 423 -33.96 4.22 1.84
CA LYS A 423 -33.38 5.21 0.92
C LYS A 423 -32.82 4.58 -0.36
N CYS A 424 -32.35 3.34 -0.29
CA CYS A 424 -31.78 2.60 -1.42
C CYS A 424 -32.86 1.88 -2.25
N ALA A 425 -33.90 1.34 -1.59
CA ALA A 425 -34.97 0.57 -2.23
C ALA A 425 -35.75 1.37 -3.28
N GLY A 426 -35.97 2.68 -3.06
CA GLY A 426 -36.62 3.57 -4.03
C GLY A 426 -35.77 3.90 -5.27
N ARG A 427 -34.44 3.68 -5.23
CA ARG A 427 -33.52 3.98 -6.34
C ARG A 427 -33.30 2.79 -7.27
N THR A 428 -33.35 1.56 -6.74
CA THR A 428 -33.13 0.34 -7.54
C THR A 428 -34.28 0.09 -8.53
N THR A 429 -35.52 0.42 -8.16
CA THR A 429 -36.69 0.25 -9.02
C THR A 429 -36.73 1.24 -10.19
N ALA A 430 -36.22 2.46 -10.02
CA ALA A 430 -36.21 3.49 -11.06
C ALA A 430 -35.18 3.25 -12.18
N ARG A 431 -34.13 2.45 -11.93
CA ARG A 431 -33.07 2.17 -12.92
C ARG A 431 -33.34 0.93 -13.77
N TRP A 432 -34.11 -0.03 -13.26
CA TRP A 432 -34.45 -1.26 -13.97
C TRP A 432 -35.60 -1.08 -14.99
N SER A 433 -36.40 -0.01 -14.88
CA SER A 433 -37.45 0.33 -15.84
C SER A 433 -36.90 1.02 -17.11
N THR A 434 -35.80 1.76 -17.03
CA THR A 434 -35.29 2.58 -18.14
C THR A 434 -34.43 1.79 -19.15
N THR A 435 -33.85 0.65 -18.75
CA THR A 435 -32.98 -0.15 -19.64
C THR A 435 -33.75 -1.18 -20.48
N ARG A 436 -35.07 -1.29 -20.33
CA ARG A 436 -35.87 -2.31 -21.03
C ARG A 436 -36.34 -1.91 -22.44
N SER A 437 -36.03 -0.70 -22.93
CA SER A 437 -36.59 -0.18 -24.20
C SER A 437 -35.68 -0.24 -25.43
N ARG A 438 -34.44 -0.76 -25.37
CA ARG A 438 -33.58 -0.87 -26.58
C ARG A 438 -32.67 -2.09 -26.60
N SER A 439 -33.22 -3.25 -26.96
CA SER A 439 -32.56 -4.25 -27.81
C SER A 439 -33.55 -5.39 -28.17
N PRO A 440 -33.52 -5.93 -29.40
CA PRO A 440 -34.39 -7.04 -29.78
C PRO A 440 -33.85 -8.35 -29.21
N THR A 441 -34.69 -9.07 -28.48
CA THR A 441 -34.39 -10.38 -27.89
C THR A 441 -34.45 -11.49 -28.95
N PRO A 442 -33.55 -12.51 -28.94
CA PRO A 442 -33.89 -13.83 -29.42
C PRO A 442 -34.57 -14.63 -28.30
N ARG A 443 -35.62 -15.35 -28.70
CA ARG A 443 -36.47 -16.24 -27.89
C ARG A 443 -35.67 -17.26 -27.09
N CYS A 444 -35.97 -17.40 -25.81
CA CYS A 444 -35.74 -18.65 -25.08
C CYS A 444 -36.96 -18.95 -24.18
N SER A 445 -37.40 -20.20 -24.25
CA SER A 445 -38.66 -20.74 -23.74
C SER A 445 -38.81 -20.64 -22.23
N ARG A 446 -40.02 -20.26 -21.80
CA ARG A 446 -40.50 -20.27 -20.41
C ARG A 446 -40.35 -21.65 -19.77
N SER A 447 -39.67 -21.73 -18.63
CA SER A 447 -40.10 -22.60 -17.53
C SER A 447 -40.30 -21.74 -16.28
N ARG A 448 -41.36 -22.05 -15.53
CA ARG A 448 -42.02 -21.18 -14.56
C ARG A 448 -41.62 -21.68 -13.17
N THR A 449 -40.79 -20.94 -12.44
CA THR A 449 -40.58 -21.16 -11.00
C THR A 449 -40.52 -19.84 -10.24
N ARG A 450 -41.11 -19.89 -9.04
CA ARG A 450 -41.66 -18.77 -8.26
C ARG A 450 -40.58 -17.85 -7.70
N HIS A 451 -40.98 -16.59 -7.50
CA HIS A 451 -40.21 -15.54 -6.85
C HIS A 451 -39.80 -15.91 -5.41
N THR A 452 -38.51 -15.77 -5.12
CA THR A 452 -37.95 -15.63 -3.78
C THR A 452 -37.09 -14.37 -3.76
N ALA A 453 -37.36 -13.49 -2.80
CA ALA A 453 -36.63 -12.25 -2.57
C ALA A 453 -35.14 -12.55 -2.36
N THR A 454 -34.30 -11.93 -3.18
CA THR A 454 -32.85 -12.09 -3.13
C THR A 454 -32.29 -11.26 -1.99
N TYR A 455 -32.02 -11.91 -0.85
CA TYR A 455 -31.08 -11.41 0.14
C TYR A 455 -29.69 -11.39 -0.49
N VAL A 456 -29.05 -10.23 -0.58
CA VAL A 456 -27.64 -10.15 -1.00
C VAL A 456 -26.76 -10.39 0.23
N PHE A 457 -26.67 -11.66 0.62
CA PHE A 457 -25.48 -12.18 1.28
C PHE A 457 -24.48 -12.47 0.16
N VAL A 458 -23.38 -11.71 0.08
CA VAL A 458 -22.31 -12.02 -0.87
C VAL A 458 -21.61 -13.28 -0.36
N ASN A 459 -21.99 -14.40 -0.96
CA ASN A 459 -21.56 -15.75 -0.64
C ASN A 459 -20.37 -16.14 -1.53
N CYS A 460 -19.39 -16.81 -0.91
CA CYS A 460 -18.39 -17.76 -1.41
C CYS A 460 -17.98 -17.74 -2.89
N TYR A 461 -16.66 -17.74 -3.16
CA TYR A 461 -16.04 -18.79 -3.99
C TYR A 461 -14.54 -19.02 -3.66
N ARG A 462 -14.13 -20.23 -4.04
CA ARG A 462 -13.08 -21.09 -3.47
C ARG A 462 -12.01 -21.33 -4.54
N ASN A 463 -10.74 -21.04 -4.23
CA ASN A 463 -9.59 -21.81 -4.76
C ASN A 463 -8.29 -21.53 -3.97
N ILE A 464 -8.35 -21.60 -2.64
CA ILE A 464 -7.17 -22.01 -1.87
C ILE A 464 -7.15 -23.55 -1.96
N PRO A 465 -6.00 -24.22 -2.21
CA PRO A 465 -5.97 -25.67 -2.33
C PRO A 465 -6.66 -26.29 -1.13
N ARG A 466 -7.66 -27.16 -1.37
CA ARG A 466 -8.40 -27.87 -0.32
C ARG A 466 -7.42 -28.38 0.74
N MET A 467 -7.60 -27.92 1.99
CA MET A 467 -6.90 -28.45 3.17
C MET A 467 -7.15 -29.96 3.40
N GLN A 468 -8.04 -30.60 2.65
CA GLN A 468 -8.25 -32.05 2.68
C GLN A 468 -7.09 -32.87 2.10
N ARG A 469 -6.16 -32.28 1.35
CA ARG A 469 -5.02 -33.01 0.75
C ARG A 469 -3.79 -33.08 1.68
N TRP A 470 -4.04 -33.23 2.98
CA TRP A 470 -3.04 -33.37 4.06
C TRP A 470 -3.05 -34.77 4.70
N SER A 471 -3.67 -35.74 4.03
CA SER A 471 -3.78 -37.14 4.43
C SER A 471 -2.72 -38.05 3.78
N GLN A 472 -1.60 -37.49 3.29
CA GLN A 472 -0.44 -38.28 2.90
C GLN A 472 0.83 -37.63 3.43
#